data_AF-A0A6N8X858-F1
#
_entry.id   AF-A0A6N8X858-F1
#
_cell.length_a   1.000
_cell.length_b   1.000
_cell.length_c   1.000
_cell.angle_alpha   90.00
_cell.angle_beta   90.00
_cell.angle_gamma   90.00
#
_symmetry.space_group_name_H-M   'P 1'
#
loop_
_entity.id
_entity.type
_entity.pdbx_description
1 polymer ?
#
loop_
_entity_poly.entity_id
_entity_poly.type
_entity_poly.pdbx_seq_one_letter_code
_entity_poly.pdbx_strand_id
1 'polypeptide(L)'
;MVRLAHHDLLGAFFLNHPPVRRFDVAVEANEHPLVDGLPQTFAVTDELYLIEPVGESRVLLSTELAEDPSPEGFGFVYDEDTSVGADGKTRVLGLERKVGDGAVAYVALGHCHSPATNAQPFVDRNVDAEGKTPLHFRGAWETPEFGRILDNAMGWGQRAAA
;
A
#
# COMPACT_ATOMS: atom_id res chain seq x y z
N MET A 1 -10.87 14.74 -6.44
CA MET A 1 -11.58 13.63 -5.75
C MET A 1 -12.18 14.13 -4.43
N VAL A 2 -13.13 13.43 -3.80
CA VAL A 2 -13.85 13.92 -2.61
C VAL A 2 -13.65 12.99 -1.41
N ARG A 3 -13.25 13.55 -0.25
CA ARG A 3 -13.18 12.80 1.01
C ARG A 3 -14.56 12.52 1.58
N LEU A 4 -14.67 11.37 2.23
CA LEU A 4 -15.89 10.82 2.80
C LEU A 4 -15.54 10.19 4.15
N ALA A 5 -16.53 10.00 5.03
CA ALA A 5 -16.34 9.53 6.40
C ALA A 5 -15.56 8.21 6.54
N HIS A 6 -15.58 7.33 5.53
CA HIS A 6 -14.79 6.09 5.59
C HIS A 6 -13.28 6.36 5.51
N HIS A 7 -12.83 7.46 4.90
CA HIS A 7 -11.42 7.83 4.89
C HIS A 7 -10.95 8.28 6.28
N ASP A 8 -11.81 8.97 7.04
CA ASP A 8 -11.52 9.33 8.43
C ASP A 8 -11.45 8.09 9.33
N LEU A 9 -12.31 7.09 9.06
CA LEU A 9 -12.30 5.79 9.74
C LEU A 9 -11.02 4.99 9.41
N LEU A 10 -10.67 4.91 8.12
CA LEU A 10 -9.48 4.21 7.66
C LEU A 10 -8.19 4.91 8.08
N GLY A 11 -8.20 6.24 8.19
CA GLY A 11 -7.00 7.06 8.34
C GLY A 11 -6.19 7.19 7.05
N ALA A 12 -6.79 6.91 5.89
CA ALA A 12 -6.14 6.84 4.59
C ALA A 12 -7.06 7.40 3.49
N PHE A 13 -6.50 8.15 2.54
CA PHE A 13 -7.17 8.62 1.33
C PHE A 13 -6.31 8.27 0.11
N PHE A 14 -6.84 7.42 -0.77
CA PHE A 14 -6.16 7.03 -2.00
C PHE A 14 -6.18 8.20 -3.00
N LEU A 15 -5.02 8.54 -3.57
CA LEU A 15 -4.86 9.55 -4.61
C LEU A 15 -4.79 8.94 -6.01
N ASN A 16 -3.86 8.02 -6.19
CA ASN A 16 -3.52 7.40 -7.46
C ASN A 16 -2.68 6.13 -7.21
N HIS A 17 -2.29 5.45 -8.28
CA HIS A 17 -1.20 4.48 -8.28
C HIS A 17 -0.41 4.63 -9.59
N PRO A 18 0.91 4.43 -9.60
CA PRO A 18 1.65 4.19 -10.84
C PRO A 18 1.34 2.78 -11.37
N PRO A 19 1.82 2.44 -12.58
CA PRO A 19 1.78 1.07 -13.08
C PRO A 19 2.37 0.08 -12.07
N VAL A 20 1.89 -1.18 -12.07
CA VAL A 20 2.46 -2.23 -11.22
C VAL A 20 3.99 -2.21 -11.35
N ARG A 21 4.68 -2.21 -10.21
CA ARG A 21 6.12 -2.03 -10.16
C ARG A 21 6.79 -2.83 -9.06
N ARG A 22 8.10 -3.03 -9.21
CA ARG A 22 8.98 -3.50 -8.13
C ARG A 22 9.40 -2.33 -7.23
N PHE A 23 9.34 -2.51 -5.93
CA PHE A 23 9.78 -1.54 -4.93
C PHE A 23 10.08 -2.23 -3.59
N ASP A 24 10.85 -1.53 -2.75
CA ASP A 24 11.15 -1.98 -1.39
C ASP A 24 10.15 -1.38 -0.40
N VAL A 25 9.72 -2.20 0.55
CA VAL A 25 8.86 -1.83 1.66
C VAL A 25 9.71 -1.78 2.92
N ALA A 26 9.61 -0.70 3.70
CA ALA A 26 10.23 -0.57 5.01
C ALA A 26 9.20 -0.78 6.13
N VAL A 27 9.62 -1.42 7.22
CA VAL A 27 8.82 -1.65 8.42
C VAL A 27 9.11 -0.55 9.44
N GLU A 28 8.15 0.31 9.71
CA GLU A 28 8.33 1.52 10.54
C GLU A 28 8.08 1.28 12.04
N ALA A 29 7.41 0.18 12.38
CA ALA A 29 6.95 -0.10 13.74
C ALA A 29 7.19 -1.58 14.09
N ASN A 30 8.46 -1.98 14.23
CA ASN A 30 8.87 -3.38 14.37
C ASN A 30 8.31 -4.09 15.61
N GLU A 31 7.86 -3.37 16.63
CA GLU A 31 7.22 -3.91 17.82
C GLU A 31 5.71 -4.12 17.64
N HIS A 32 5.13 -3.65 16.54
CA HIS A 32 3.70 -3.69 16.32
C HIS A 32 3.25 -5.11 15.90
N PRO A 33 2.19 -5.69 16.52
CA PRO A 33 1.79 -7.06 16.24
C PRO A 33 1.46 -7.37 14.78
N LEU A 34 1.03 -6.37 13.99
CA LEU A 34 0.72 -6.55 12.56
C LEU A 34 1.96 -6.81 11.70
N VAL A 35 3.13 -6.35 12.11
CA VAL A 35 4.40 -6.48 11.37
C VAL A 35 5.43 -7.30 12.14
N ASP A 36 5.01 -7.97 13.20
CA ASP A 36 5.87 -8.86 13.99
C ASP A 36 6.47 -9.97 13.11
N GLY A 37 7.76 -10.22 13.29
CA GLY A 37 8.51 -11.20 12.52
C GLY A 37 8.81 -10.84 11.07
N LEU A 38 8.50 -9.62 10.61
CA LEU A 38 8.97 -9.12 9.31
C LEU A 38 10.43 -8.64 9.39
N PRO A 39 11.19 -8.73 8.28
CA PRO A 39 12.47 -8.04 8.18
C PRO A 39 12.26 -6.52 8.16
N GLN A 40 13.32 -5.75 8.49
CA GLN A 40 13.27 -4.28 8.47
C GLN A 40 12.88 -3.72 7.09
N THR A 41 13.28 -4.42 6.02
CA THR A 41 12.96 -4.10 4.63
C THR A 41 12.73 -5.37 3.81
N PHE A 42 11.82 -5.34 2.85
CA PHE A 42 11.59 -6.43 1.90
C PHE A 42 11.13 -5.91 0.53
N ALA A 43 11.44 -6.65 -0.53
CA ALA A 43 11.06 -6.29 -1.89
C ALA A 43 9.72 -6.92 -2.29
N VAL A 44 8.88 -6.17 -3.00
CA VAL A 44 7.63 -6.66 -3.56
C VAL A 44 7.48 -6.23 -5.02
N THR A 45 6.65 -6.95 -5.77
CA THR A 45 6.04 -6.43 -7.01
C THR A 45 4.57 -6.21 -6.72
N ASP A 46 4.06 -4.99 -6.87
CA ASP A 46 2.66 -4.66 -6.54
C ASP A 46 2.18 -3.38 -7.24
N GLU A 47 0.88 -3.07 -7.11
CA GLU A 47 0.29 -1.76 -7.42
C GLU A 47 0.58 -0.81 -6.24
N LEU A 48 1.54 0.10 -6.38
CA LEU A 48 1.97 1.00 -5.30
C LEU A 48 0.95 2.14 -5.12
N TYR A 49 0.17 2.11 -4.04
CA TYR A 49 -0.85 3.15 -3.84
C TYR A 49 -0.22 4.44 -3.31
N LEU A 50 -0.59 5.55 -3.92
CA LEU A 50 -0.27 6.90 -3.44
C LEU A 50 -1.35 7.28 -2.42
N ILE A 51 -1.04 7.09 -1.14
CA ILE A 51 -1.98 7.26 -0.03
C ILE A 51 -1.65 8.52 0.74
N GLU A 52 -2.61 9.44 0.82
CA GLU A 52 -2.59 10.51 1.80
C GLU A 52 -3.02 9.98 3.17
N PRO A 53 -2.18 10.08 4.22
CA PRO A 53 -2.59 9.77 5.58
C PRO A 53 -3.60 10.81 6.10
N VAL A 54 -4.70 10.35 6.70
CA VAL A 54 -5.77 11.21 7.21
C VAL A 54 -5.79 11.19 8.74
N GLY A 55 -5.49 12.32 9.37
CA GLY A 55 -5.43 12.47 10.83
C GLY A 55 -4.28 11.69 11.49
N GLU A 56 -4.34 11.50 12.81
CA GLU A 56 -3.33 10.76 13.55
C GLU A 56 -3.46 9.24 13.34
N SER A 57 -2.47 8.64 12.71
CA SER A 57 -2.37 7.19 12.48
C SER A 57 -0.94 6.74 12.77
N ARG A 58 -0.79 5.50 13.24
CA ARG A 58 0.51 4.88 13.41
C ARG A 58 0.93 4.26 12.07
N VAL A 59 1.99 4.77 11.46
CA VAL A 59 2.55 4.17 10.24
C VAL A 59 3.22 2.83 10.59
N LEU A 60 2.94 1.81 9.79
CA LEU A 60 3.45 0.45 9.95
C LEU A 60 4.39 0.07 8.80
N LEU A 61 4.04 0.48 7.58
CA LEU A 61 4.79 0.18 6.36
C LEU A 61 4.93 1.44 5.53
N SER A 62 6.10 1.61 4.92
CA SER A 62 6.41 2.71 4.01
C SER A 62 7.21 2.25 2.80
N THR A 63 7.42 3.14 1.84
CA THR A 63 8.38 2.99 0.74
C THR A 63 8.96 4.34 0.37
N GLU A 64 10.08 4.36 -0.33
CA GLU A 64 10.64 5.59 -0.90
C GLU A 64 10.20 5.76 -2.35
N LEU A 65 9.46 6.83 -2.63
CA LEU A 65 9.09 7.28 -3.96
C LEU A 65 8.89 8.81 -3.97
N ALA A 66 9.91 9.54 -4.43
CA ALA A 66 9.87 11.02 -4.47
C ALA A 66 8.80 11.57 -5.41
N GLU A 67 8.67 11.00 -6.60
CA GLU A 67 7.77 11.49 -7.64
C GLU A 67 6.88 10.35 -8.17
N ASP A 68 5.62 10.66 -8.49
CA ASP A 68 4.72 9.74 -9.19
C ASP A 68 5.23 9.52 -10.62
N PRO A 69 5.67 8.29 -11.00
CA PRO A 69 6.18 8.02 -12.34
C PRO A 69 5.07 7.74 -13.37
N SER A 70 3.79 7.94 -13.01
CA SER A 70 2.66 7.71 -13.90
C SER A 70 2.79 8.52 -15.18
N PRO A 71 2.62 7.88 -16.37
CA PRO A 71 2.52 8.62 -17.62
C PRO A 71 1.32 9.56 -17.64
N GLU A 72 1.38 10.61 -18.46
CA GLU A 72 0.25 11.51 -18.65
C GLU A 72 -1.02 10.74 -19.06
N GLY A 73 -2.12 10.97 -18.34
CA GLY A 73 -3.40 10.29 -18.56
C GLY A 73 -3.49 8.88 -17.97
N PHE A 74 -2.48 8.41 -17.23
CA PHE A 74 -2.55 7.18 -16.45
C PHE A 74 -3.10 7.45 -15.04
N GLY A 75 -3.99 6.58 -14.57
CA GLY A 75 -4.53 6.65 -13.22
C GLY A 75 -5.55 7.77 -13.02
N PHE A 76 -5.59 8.32 -11.82
CA PHE A 76 -6.55 9.34 -11.39
C PHE A 76 -5.96 10.75 -11.47
N VAL A 77 -6.81 11.72 -11.78
CA VAL A 77 -6.43 13.14 -11.78
C VAL A 77 -6.61 13.71 -10.37
N TYR A 78 -5.54 14.32 -9.86
CA TYR A 78 -5.48 15.01 -8.57
C TYR A 78 -4.68 16.32 -8.71
N ASP A 79 -4.98 17.31 -7.87
CA ASP A 79 -4.41 18.66 -8.00
C ASP A 79 -2.98 18.76 -7.42
N GLU A 80 -2.72 18.03 -6.32
CA GLU A 80 -1.46 17.99 -5.60
C GLU A 80 -1.19 16.57 -5.07
N ASP A 81 0.06 16.12 -5.14
CA ASP A 81 0.47 14.84 -4.55
C ASP A 81 0.64 14.98 -3.02
N THR A 82 -0.47 14.82 -2.30
CA THR A 82 -0.50 14.89 -0.83
C THR A 82 -0.04 13.59 -0.14
N SER A 83 0.40 12.59 -0.91
CA SER A 83 0.82 11.30 -0.34
C SER A 83 2.32 11.21 -0.03
N VAL A 84 3.12 12.17 -0.50
CA VAL A 84 4.54 12.28 -0.18
C VAL A 84 4.72 12.88 1.21
N GLY A 85 5.51 12.21 2.04
CA GLY A 85 5.85 12.67 3.39
C GLY A 85 6.67 13.97 3.38
N ALA A 86 6.82 14.57 4.57
CA ALA A 86 7.53 15.83 4.74
C ALA A 86 9.03 15.80 4.34
N ASP A 87 9.61 14.60 4.21
CA ASP A 87 10.97 14.39 3.71
C ASP A 87 11.07 14.42 2.18
N GLY A 88 9.94 14.57 1.48
CA GLY A 88 9.86 14.66 0.02
C GLY A 88 10.02 13.32 -0.69
N LYS A 89 10.01 12.18 0.02
CA LYS A 89 10.19 10.86 -0.61
C LYS A 89 9.47 9.69 0.05
N THR A 90 9.18 9.75 1.35
CA THR A 90 8.54 8.62 2.02
C THR A 90 7.06 8.58 1.71
N ARG A 91 6.53 7.41 1.35
CA ARG A 91 5.10 7.17 1.14
C ARG A 91 4.59 6.09 2.06
N VAL A 92 3.41 6.29 2.63
CA VAL A 92 2.78 5.32 3.54
C VAL A 92 2.13 4.19 2.74
N LEU A 93 2.41 2.95 3.11
CA LEU A 93 1.82 1.74 2.54
C LEU A 93 0.97 0.96 3.53
N GLY A 94 1.11 1.24 4.83
CA GLY A 94 0.31 0.60 5.85
C GLY A 94 0.25 1.43 7.13
N LEU A 95 -0.91 1.46 7.75
CA LEU A 95 -1.16 2.25 8.96
C LEU A 95 -2.20 1.59 9.87
N GLU A 96 -2.14 1.94 11.16
CA GLU A 96 -3.20 1.69 12.13
C GLU A 96 -3.84 3.02 12.54
N ARG A 97 -5.17 3.07 12.53
CA ARG A 97 -5.98 4.17 13.05
C ARG A 97 -6.78 3.70 14.25
N LYS A 98 -6.59 4.33 15.41
CA LYS A 98 -7.45 4.14 16.59
C LYS A 98 -8.80 4.84 16.41
N VAL A 99 -9.88 4.15 16.75
CA VAL A 99 -11.26 4.62 16.62
C VAL A 99 -12.08 4.14 17.82
N GLY A 100 -12.41 5.08 18.72
CA GLY A 100 -13.05 4.73 19.99
C GLY A 100 -12.17 3.76 20.79
N ASP A 101 -12.76 2.67 21.26
CA ASP A 101 -12.05 1.60 21.99
C ASP A 101 -11.36 0.58 21.05
N GLY A 102 -11.52 0.73 19.73
CA GLY A 102 -10.97 -0.18 18.73
C GLY A 102 -9.93 0.48 17.82
N ALA A 103 -9.54 -0.25 16.78
CA ALA A 103 -8.65 0.24 15.74
C ALA A 103 -8.95 -0.40 14.38
N VAL A 104 -8.53 0.28 13.33
CA VAL A 104 -8.58 -0.17 11.94
C VAL A 104 -7.16 -0.21 11.40
N ALA A 105 -6.79 -1.32 10.77
CA ALA A 105 -5.53 -1.43 10.04
C ALA A 105 -5.81 -1.34 8.53
N TYR A 106 -5.03 -0.53 7.84
CA TYR A 106 -5.04 -0.44 6.39
C TYR A 106 -3.68 -0.88 5.85
N VAL A 107 -3.67 -1.80 4.90
CA VAL A 107 -2.46 -2.30 4.21
C VAL A 107 -2.72 -2.20 2.72
N ALA A 108 -1.89 -1.44 2.02
CA ALA A 108 -2.06 -1.12 0.61
C ALA A 108 -1.60 -2.22 -0.35
N LEU A 109 -0.79 -3.16 0.14
CA LEU A 109 -0.30 -4.28 -0.63
C LEU A 109 -1.42 -5.27 -0.92
N GLY A 110 -1.31 -6.00 -2.03
CA GLY A 110 -2.16 -7.13 -2.37
C GLY A 110 -2.87 -7.04 -3.70
N HIS A 111 -2.37 -6.27 -4.68
CA HIS A 111 -2.92 -6.34 -6.04
C HIS A 111 -2.75 -7.75 -6.59
N CYS A 112 -3.84 -8.28 -7.13
CA CYS A 112 -3.80 -9.47 -7.96
C CYS A 112 -4.83 -9.35 -9.06
N HIS A 113 -4.54 -9.99 -10.20
CA HIS A 113 -5.48 -10.04 -11.29
C HIS A 113 -5.39 -11.33 -12.10
N SER A 114 -6.45 -11.54 -12.86
CA SER A 114 -6.59 -12.54 -13.90
C SER A 114 -6.86 -11.84 -15.24
N PRO A 115 -6.90 -12.56 -16.36
CA PRO A 115 -7.25 -11.96 -17.65
C PRO A 115 -8.63 -11.29 -17.64
N ALA A 116 -9.54 -11.75 -16.79
CA ALA A 116 -10.89 -11.22 -16.69
C ALA A 116 -11.00 -9.97 -15.79
N THR A 117 -9.99 -9.69 -14.96
CA THR A 117 -10.02 -8.61 -13.97
C THR A 117 -8.92 -7.58 -14.16
N ASN A 118 -7.95 -7.84 -15.04
CA ASN A 118 -6.89 -6.87 -15.32
C ASN A 118 -7.45 -5.64 -16.06
N ALA A 119 -7.20 -4.47 -15.50
CA ALA A 119 -7.51 -3.18 -16.11
C ALA A 119 -6.25 -2.37 -16.47
N GLN A 120 -5.05 -2.84 -16.10
CA GLN A 120 -3.82 -2.10 -16.36
C GLN A 120 -3.31 -2.32 -17.79
N PRO A 121 -3.16 -1.25 -18.59
CA PRO A 121 -2.70 -1.35 -19.98
C PRO A 121 -1.22 -1.74 -20.10
N PHE A 122 -0.42 -1.43 -19.08
CA PHE A 122 1.01 -1.74 -19.00
C PHE A 122 1.46 -1.78 -17.54
N VAL A 123 2.65 -2.34 -17.32
CA VAL A 123 3.37 -2.33 -16.04
C VAL A 123 4.66 -1.52 -16.16
N ASP A 124 5.31 -1.23 -15.04
CA ASP A 124 6.62 -0.56 -15.04
C ASP A 124 7.67 -1.43 -15.73
N ARG A 125 8.65 -0.79 -16.38
CA ARG A 125 9.76 -1.48 -17.05
C ARG A 125 10.61 -2.32 -16.12
N ASN A 126 10.58 -2.00 -14.82
CA ASN A 126 11.24 -2.78 -13.79
C ASN A 126 10.51 -4.09 -13.44
N VAL A 127 9.30 -4.32 -13.95
CA VAL A 127 8.56 -5.60 -13.91
C VAL A 127 8.76 -6.37 -15.19
N ASP A 128 8.50 -5.73 -16.32
CA ASP A 128 8.62 -6.26 -17.67
C ASP A 128 9.23 -5.20 -18.59
N ALA A 129 10.32 -5.52 -19.29
CA ALA A 129 11.11 -4.54 -20.03
C ALA A 129 10.32 -3.81 -21.15
N GLU A 130 9.28 -4.45 -21.68
CA GLU A 130 8.41 -3.91 -22.73
C GLU A 130 7.15 -3.25 -22.14
N GLY A 131 6.99 -3.29 -20.81
CA GLY A 131 5.81 -2.82 -20.09
C GLY A 131 4.62 -3.77 -20.24
N LYS A 132 4.84 -5.03 -20.63
CA LYS A 132 3.76 -5.98 -20.88
C LYS A 132 3.11 -6.42 -19.57
N THR A 133 1.82 -6.15 -19.42
CA THR A 133 1.05 -6.65 -18.28
C THR A 133 0.94 -8.18 -18.33
N PRO A 134 1.32 -8.90 -17.26
CA PRO A 134 1.13 -10.35 -17.22
C PRO A 134 -0.36 -10.70 -17.24
N LEU A 135 -0.71 -11.85 -17.84
CA LEU A 135 -2.11 -12.29 -17.88
C LEU A 135 -2.66 -12.64 -16.49
N HIS A 136 -1.79 -13.19 -15.64
CA HIS A 136 -2.08 -13.50 -14.25
C HIS A 136 -1.00 -12.87 -13.38
N PHE A 137 -1.42 -12.18 -12.33
CA PHE A 137 -0.51 -11.52 -11.40
C PHE A 137 -0.94 -11.77 -9.97
N ARG A 138 0.01 -12.19 -9.13
CA ARG A 138 -0.21 -12.39 -7.70
C ARG A 138 0.66 -11.49 -6.82
N GLY A 139 1.68 -10.82 -7.37
CA GLY A 139 2.42 -9.77 -6.68
C GLY A 139 2.82 -10.11 -5.24
N ALA A 140 2.44 -9.24 -4.29
CA ALA A 140 2.71 -9.43 -2.88
C ALA A 140 2.20 -10.77 -2.32
N TRP A 141 1.15 -11.38 -2.88
CA TRP A 141 0.61 -12.68 -2.44
C TRP A 141 1.60 -13.85 -2.57
N GLU A 142 2.68 -13.69 -3.33
CA GLU A 142 3.74 -14.71 -3.47
C GLU A 142 4.91 -14.48 -2.51
N THR A 143 4.88 -13.39 -1.72
CA THR A 143 5.92 -13.05 -0.75
C THR A 143 5.61 -13.64 0.62
N PRO A 144 6.60 -14.20 1.34
CA PRO A 144 6.39 -14.67 2.71
C PRO A 144 6.04 -13.52 3.67
N GLU A 145 6.50 -12.31 3.39
CA GLU A 145 6.24 -11.12 4.20
C GLU A 145 4.77 -10.71 4.16
N PHE A 146 4.15 -10.66 2.99
CA PHE A 146 2.72 -10.38 2.90
C PHE A 146 1.88 -11.50 3.54
N GLY A 147 2.28 -12.76 3.37
CA GLY A 147 1.68 -13.88 4.09
C GLY A 147 1.73 -13.71 5.62
N ARG A 148 2.88 -13.29 6.16
CA ARG A 148 3.05 -12.99 7.58
C ARG A 148 2.15 -11.83 8.04
N ILE A 149 2.03 -10.76 7.24
CA ILE A 149 1.12 -9.64 7.55
C ILE A 149 -0.32 -10.13 7.70
N LEU A 150 -0.79 -11.00 6.79
CA LEU A 150 -2.15 -11.56 6.85
C LEU A 150 -2.36 -12.44 8.08
N ASP A 151 -1.41 -13.31 8.41
CA ASP A 151 -1.46 -14.13 9.62
C ASP A 151 -1.51 -13.28 10.89
N ASN A 152 -0.64 -12.27 10.95
CA ASN A 152 -0.58 -11.32 12.05
C ASN A 152 -1.90 -10.54 12.18
N ALA A 153 -2.50 -10.12 11.06
CA ALA A 153 -3.77 -9.40 11.03
C ALA A 153 -4.94 -10.24 11.57
N MET A 154 -5.00 -11.53 11.24
CA MET A 154 -6.01 -12.44 11.82
C MET A 154 -5.90 -12.51 13.34
N GLY A 155 -4.67 -12.63 13.87
CA GLY A 155 -4.43 -12.66 15.31
C GLY A 155 -4.70 -11.32 16.00
N TRP A 156 -4.31 -10.21 15.38
CA TRP A 156 -4.54 -8.86 15.90
C TRP A 156 -6.02 -8.51 15.95
N GLY A 157 -6.78 -8.79 14.89
CA GLY A 157 -8.22 -8.52 14.82
C GLY A 157 -9.05 -9.31 15.83
N GLN A 158 -8.60 -10.52 16.22
CA GLN A 158 -9.25 -11.30 17.27
C GLN A 158 -9.02 -10.74 18.68
N ARG A 159 -7.84 -10.16 18.94
CA ARG A 159 -7.49 -9.61 20.26
C ARG A 159 -8.14 -8.26 20.54
N ALA A 160 -8.42 -7.47 19.51
CA ALA A 160 -9.12 -6.20 19.66
C ALA A 160 -10.61 -6.36 20.06
N ALA A 161 -11.16 -7.57 19.97
CA ALA A 161 -12.55 -7.88 20.32
C ALA A 161 -12.72 -8.51 21.73
N ALA A 162 -11.63 -8.65 22.50
CA ALA A 162 -11.60 -9.26 23.83
C ALA A 162 -11.27 -8.23 24.91
#